data_AF-A0AA88E3L2-F1
#
_entry.id   AF-A0AA88E3L2-F1
#
_cell.length_a   1.000
_cell.length_b   1.000
_cell.length_c   1.000
_cell.angle_alpha   90.00
_cell.angle_beta   90.00
_cell.angle_gamma   90.00
#
_symmetry.space_group_name_H-M   'P 1'
#
loop_
_entity.id
_entity.type
_entity.pdbx_description
1 polymer ?
#
loop_
_entity_poly.entity_id
_entity_poly.type
_entity_poly.pdbx_seq_one_letter_code
_entity_poly.pdbx_strand_id
1 'polypeptide(L)'
;MKHSKKGRARRRNPMDPTVEGKRRATIMKRVHMARKRGERIQVTFDEKGQPEGKHGDELMSWIGVLAKEHVPIWIEDWRSRDLDGLKEIIWKETVTSFTVEESFRNTCLKL
;
A
#
# COMPACT_ATOMS: atom_id res chain seq x y z
N MET A 1 38.72 -20.57 1.46
CA MET A 1 37.51 -19.71 1.36
C MET A 1 37.16 -19.51 -0.11
N LYS A 2 35.96 -19.91 -0.56
CA LYS A 2 35.52 -19.76 -1.96
C LYS A 2 34.47 -18.64 -2.02
N HIS A 3 34.77 -17.55 -2.70
CA HIS A 3 33.80 -16.46 -2.95
C HIS A 3 32.87 -16.85 -4.10
N SER A 4 31.57 -17.05 -3.80
CA SER A 4 30.53 -17.32 -4.80
C SER A 4 29.98 -16.01 -5.37
N LYS A 5 30.09 -15.83 -6.69
CA LYS A 5 29.58 -14.68 -7.43
C LYS A 5 28.05 -14.73 -7.47
N LYS A 6 27.37 -13.79 -6.80
CA LYS A 6 25.92 -13.55 -7.00
C LYS A 6 25.69 -13.13 -8.45
N GLY A 7 25.04 -13.99 -9.23
CA GLY A 7 24.61 -13.70 -10.60
C GLY A 7 23.73 -12.46 -10.63
N ARG A 8 24.13 -11.46 -11.43
CA ARG A 8 23.37 -10.24 -11.69
C ARG A 8 22.14 -10.65 -12.51
N ALA A 9 20.94 -10.46 -11.96
CA ALA A 9 19.69 -10.74 -12.66
C ALA A 9 19.69 -10.05 -14.04
N ARG A 10 19.32 -10.79 -15.09
CA ARG A 10 19.19 -10.29 -16.46
C ARG A 10 18.28 -9.04 -16.44
N ARG A 11 18.83 -7.89 -16.83
CA ARG A 11 18.02 -6.68 -17.11
C ARG A 11 17.12 -7.01 -18.30
N ARG A 12 15.80 -7.03 -18.10
CA ARG A 12 14.84 -7.17 -19.21
C ARG A 12 14.87 -5.90 -20.05
N ASN A 13 14.84 -6.04 -21.37
CA ASN A 13 14.77 -4.93 -22.30
C ASN A 13 13.34 -4.34 -22.24
N PRO A 14 13.16 -3.06 -21.89
CA PRO A 14 11.84 -2.46 -21.63
C PRO A 14 11.00 -2.19 -22.89
N MET A 15 11.48 -2.54 -24.09
CA MET A 15 10.87 -2.19 -25.38
C MET A 15 10.15 -3.36 -26.07
N ASP A 16 9.89 -4.47 -25.37
CA ASP A 16 9.10 -5.60 -25.90
C ASP A 16 7.60 -5.30 -25.74
N PRO A 17 6.85 -5.00 -26.82
CA PRO A 17 5.44 -4.63 -26.76
C PRO A 17 4.52 -5.79 -26.38
N THR A 18 5.05 -7.02 -26.26
CA THR A 18 4.26 -8.24 -25.98
C THR A 18 4.19 -8.61 -24.50
N VAL A 19 4.84 -7.84 -23.62
CA VAL A 19 4.82 -8.09 -22.17
C VAL A 19 4.15 -6.93 -21.46
N GLU A 20 2.81 -6.89 -21.49
CA GLU A 20 2.06 -6.09 -20.50
C GLU A 20 2.52 -6.50 -19.10
N GLY A 21 3.29 -5.63 -18.46
CA GLY A 21 3.88 -5.90 -17.16
C GLY A 21 2.80 -5.96 -16.09
N LYS A 22 2.24 -7.15 -15.82
CA LYS A 22 1.33 -7.34 -14.69
C LYS A 22 2.03 -6.90 -13.41
N ARG A 23 1.46 -5.91 -12.72
CA ARG A 23 1.96 -5.40 -11.43
C ARG A 23 2.14 -6.59 -10.47
N ARG A 24 3.33 -6.73 -9.89
CA ARG A 24 3.58 -7.77 -8.89
C ARG A 24 2.87 -7.40 -7.60
N ALA A 25 1.97 -8.27 -7.14
CA ALA A 25 1.29 -8.09 -5.86
C ALA A 25 2.32 -8.02 -4.72
N THR A 26 2.28 -6.96 -3.93
CA THR A 26 3.09 -6.83 -2.71
C THR A 26 2.29 -7.42 -1.56
N ILE A 27 2.70 -8.59 -1.06
CA ILE A 27 1.97 -9.26 0.03
C ILE A 27 2.56 -8.84 1.38
N MET A 28 1.82 -8.02 2.12
CA MET A 28 2.12 -7.73 3.52
C MET A 28 1.61 -8.86 4.41
N LYS A 29 2.39 -9.95 4.50
CA LYS A 29 1.99 -11.20 5.18
C LYS A 29 1.46 -10.98 6.60
N ARG A 30 2.08 -10.07 7.37
CA ARG A 30 1.67 -9.80 8.76
C ARG A 30 0.27 -9.20 8.81
N VAL A 31 0.02 -8.12 8.05
CA VAL A 31 -1.31 -7.49 7.93
C VAL A 31 -2.34 -8.51 7.46
N HIS A 32 -2.02 -9.29 6.42
CA HIS A 32 -2.94 -10.31 5.90
C HIS A 32 -3.30 -11.38 6.94
N MET A 33 -2.32 -11.85 7.72
CA MET A 33 -2.56 -12.83 8.79
C MET A 33 -3.38 -12.23 9.94
N ALA A 34 -3.13 -10.97 10.33
CA ALA A 34 -3.94 -10.28 11.32
C ALA A 34 -5.40 -10.16 10.86
N ARG A 35 -5.64 -9.70 9.62
CA ARG A 35 -6.97 -9.66 9.01
C ARG A 35 -7.65 -11.03 9.01
N LYS A 36 -6.92 -12.09 8.64
CA LYS A 36 -7.45 -13.47 8.62
C LYS A 36 -7.87 -13.96 10.02
N ARG A 37 -7.23 -13.45 11.07
CA ARG A 37 -7.60 -13.70 12.47
C ARG A 37 -8.69 -12.77 13.00
N GLY A 38 -9.15 -11.81 12.22
CA GLY A 38 -10.09 -10.77 12.68
C GLY A 38 -9.44 -9.72 13.58
N GLU A 39 -8.11 -9.67 13.61
CA GLU A 39 -7.33 -8.74 14.42
C GLU A 39 -7.09 -7.44 13.64
N ARG A 40 -7.06 -6.32 14.38
CA ARG A 40 -6.64 -5.01 13.85
C ARG A 40 -5.32 -4.60 14.48
N ILE A 41 -4.42 -4.04 13.68
CA ILE A 41 -3.15 -3.52 14.15
C ILE A 41 -3.38 -2.12 14.73
N GLN A 42 -3.06 -1.93 16.02
CA GLN A 42 -3.17 -0.63 16.68
C GLN A 42 -2.07 0.32 16.17
N VAL A 43 -2.48 1.50 15.72
CA VAL A 43 -1.58 2.57 15.27
C VAL A 43 -1.61 3.71 16.27
N THR A 44 -0.44 4.21 16.62
CA THR A 44 -0.25 5.42 17.43
C THR A 44 -0.13 6.63 16.52
N PHE A 45 -0.69 7.75 16.95
CA PHE A 45 -0.67 9.00 16.22
C PHE A 45 0.02 10.07 17.06
N ASP A 46 0.82 10.92 16.41
CA ASP A 46 1.42 12.08 17.05
C ASP A 46 0.39 13.21 17.28
N GLU A 47 0.81 14.30 17.92
CA GLU A 47 -0.04 15.47 18.18
C GLU A 47 -0.60 16.14 16.90
N LYS A 48 0.01 15.84 15.73
CA LYS A 48 -0.41 16.35 14.42
C LYS A 48 -1.33 15.38 13.69
N GLY A 49 -1.68 14.25 14.30
CA GLY A 49 -2.49 13.20 13.69
C GLY A 49 -1.76 12.41 12.61
N GLN A 50 -0.42 12.38 12.65
CA GLN A 50 0.40 11.54 11.77
C GLN A 50 0.66 10.19 12.43
N PRO A 51 0.56 9.08 11.68
CA PRO A 51 0.84 7.76 12.22
C PRO A 51 2.33 7.64 12.54
N GLU A 52 2.66 7.24 13.76
CA GLU A 52 4.03 7.15 14.24
C GLU A 52 4.46 5.71 14.60
N GLY A 53 5.77 5.50 14.60
CA GLY A 53 6.38 4.22 14.93
C GLY A 53 6.14 3.13 13.90
N LYS A 54 6.54 1.90 14.26
CA LYS A 54 6.59 0.76 13.34
C LYS A 54 5.23 0.40 12.74
N HIS A 55 4.15 0.55 13.49
CA HIS A 55 2.80 0.27 12.97
C HIS A 55 2.28 1.40 12.08
N GLY A 56 2.73 2.64 12.29
CA GLY A 56 2.48 3.74 11.38
C GLY A 56 3.16 3.53 10.02
N ASP A 57 4.42 3.10 10.01
CA ASP A 57 5.13 2.74 8.77
C ASP A 57 4.44 1.59 8.02
N GLU A 58 3.93 0.60 8.76
CA GLU A 58 3.18 -0.52 8.20
C GLU A 58 1.83 -0.09 7.63
N LEU A 59 1.12 0.82 8.30
CA LEU A 59 -0.11 1.43 7.81
C LEU A 59 0.14 2.16 6.48
N MET A 60 1.17 3.02 6.42
CA MET A 60 1.50 3.77 5.19
C MET A 60 1.88 2.84 4.04
N SER A 61 2.65 1.79 4.34
CA SER A 61 3.00 0.75 3.37
C SER A 61 1.76 0.03 2.85
N TRP A 62 0.82 -0.30 3.74
CA TRP A 62 -0.44 -0.98 3.41
C TRP A 62 -1.34 -0.13 2.51
N ILE A 63 -1.49 1.15 2.81
CA ILE A 63 -2.21 2.11 1.95
C ILE A 63 -1.58 2.14 0.55
N GLY A 64 -0.25 2.14 0.46
CA GLY A 64 0.45 2.04 -0.83
C GLY A 64 0.18 0.74 -1.58
N VAL A 65 -0.03 -0.39 -0.89
CA VAL A 65 -0.44 -1.65 -1.51
C VAL A 65 -1.85 -1.52 -2.10
N LEU A 66 -2.80 -1.04 -1.30
CA LEU A 66 -4.19 -0.84 -1.73
C LEU A 66 -4.28 0.13 -2.91
N ALA A 67 -3.53 1.23 -2.90
CA ALA A 67 -3.47 2.16 -4.02
C ALA A 67 -2.97 1.47 -5.30
N LYS A 68 -1.91 0.66 -5.22
CA LYS A 68 -1.40 -0.09 -6.38
C LYS A 68 -2.37 -1.17 -6.90
N GLU A 69 -3.23 -1.69 -6.02
CA GLU A 69 -4.19 -2.74 -6.34
C GLU A 69 -5.48 -2.18 -6.96
N HIS A 70 -6.03 -1.11 -6.37
CA HIS A 70 -7.33 -0.56 -6.78
C HIS A 70 -7.22 0.59 -7.78
N VAL A 71 -6.10 1.32 -7.82
CA VAL A 71 -5.95 2.51 -8.69
C VAL A 71 -5.23 2.13 -9.97
N PRO A 72 -5.88 2.29 -11.15
CA PRO A 72 -5.24 2.04 -12.43
C PRO A 72 -4.00 2.92 -12.67
N ILE A 73 -3.05 2.44 -13.48
CA ILE A 73 -1.77 3.15 -13.71
C ILE A 73 -1.91 4.44 -14.51
N TRP A 74 -2.96 4.54 -15.32
CA TRP A 74 -3.22 5.70 -16.17
C TRP A 74 -3.98 6.82 -15.44
N ILE A 75 -4.25 6.67 -14.14
CA ILE A 75 -4.79 7.77 -13.34
C ILE A 75 -3.67 8.77 -13.07
N GLU A 76 -3.80 9.94 -13.67
CA GLU A 76 -2.81 11.02 -13.55
C GLU A 76 -3.10 11.94 -12.35
N ASP A 77 -4.38 12.22 -12.07
CA ASP A 77 -4.79 13.12 -10.99
C ASP A 77 -5.56 12.41 -9.88
N TRP A 78 -4.89 12.20 -8.75
CA TRP A 78 -5.48 11.61 -7.55
C TRP A 78 -6.59 12.48 -6.93
N ARG A 79 -6.59 13.79 -7.19
CA ARG A 79 -7.56 14.75 -6.62
C ARG A 79 -8.91 14.67 -7.32
N SER A 80 -9.01 13.98 -8.45
CA SER A 80 -10.28 13.81 -9.14
C SER A 80 -11.34 13.16 -8.22
N ARG A 81 -12.55 13.71 -8.28
CA ARG A 81 -13.73 13.18 -7.58
C ARG A 81 -14.20 11.87 -8.16
N ASP A 82 -13.84 11.56 -9.40
CA ASP A 82 -14.15 10.27 -10.05
C ASP A 82 -13.49 9.10 -9.32
N LEU A 83 -12.45 9.37 -8.53
CA LEU A 83 -11.73 8.39 -7.71
C LEU A 83 -12.32 8.22 -6.31
N ASP A 84 -13.36 8.97 -5.92
CA ASP A 84 -13.92 8.92 -4.57
C ASP A 84 -14.41 7.52 -4.19
N GLY A 85 -14.96 6.76 -5.16
CA GLY A 85 -15.32 5.36 -4.95
C GLY A 85 -14.12 4.45 -4.65
N LEU A 86 -12.97 4.67 -5.31
CA LEU A 86 -11.74 3.92 -5.07
C LEU A 86 -11.10 4.31 -3.73
N LYS A 87 -11.11 5.61 -3.40
CA LYS A 87 -10.68 6.13 -2.09
C LYS A 87 -11.48 5.49 -0.95
N GLU A 88 -12.79 5.32 -1.14
CA GLU A 88 -13.65 4.69 -0.14
C GLU A 88 -13.33 3.21 0.06
N ILE A 89 -13.00 2.48 -1.00
CA ILE A 89 -12.55 1.08 -0.90
C ILE A 89 -11.24 1.02 -0.11
N ILE A 90 -10.26 1.86 -0.44
CA ILE A 90 -8.97 1.93 0.27
C ILE A 90 -9.19 2.27 1.75
N TRP A 91 -10.10 3.20 2.06
CA TRP A 91 -10.44 3.55 3.45
C TRP A 91 -11.02 2.34 4.21
N LYS A 92 -12.03 1.67 3.64
CA LYS A 92 -12.68 0.51 4.24
C LYS A 92 -11.69 -0.62 4.52
N GLU A 93 -10.80 -0.90 3.57
CA GLU A 93 -9.76 -1.92 3.76
C GLU A 93 -8.73 -1.53 4.83
N THR A 94 -8.42 -0.23 4.93
CA THR A 94 -7.55 0.32 5.98
C THR A 94 -8.15 0.12 7.37
N VAL A 95 -9.38 0.58 7.62
CA VAL A 95 -10.04 0.45 8.94
C VAL A 95 -10.40 -0.99 9.30
N THR A 96 -10.48 -1.88 8.32
CA THR A 96 -10.63 -3.33 8.54
C THR A 96 -9.33 -3.96 9.06
N SER A 97 -8.18 -3.40 8.67
CA SER A 97 -6.85 -3.97 8.94
C SER A 97 -6.15 -3.31 10.13
N PHE A 98 -6.45 -2.05 10.38
CA PHE A 98 -5.83 -1.22 11.40
C PHE A 98 -6.88 -0.51 12.25
N THR A 99 -6.56 -0.28 13.53
CA THR A 99 -7.31 0.66 14.36
C THR A 99 -6.72 2.04 14.12
N VAL A 100 -7.44 2.88 13.38
CA VAL A 100 -7.04 4.24 13.00
C VAL A 100 -8.13 5.24 13.37
N GLU A 101 -7.75 6.48 13.66
CA GLU A 101 -8.70 7.55 13.90
C GLU A 101 -9.33 8.04 12.58
N GLU A 102 -10.61 8.42 12.60
CA GLU A 102 -11.31 8.92 11.40
C GLU A 102 -10.69 10.23 10.88
N SER A 103 -10.09 11.03 11.77
CA SER A 103 -9.33 12.26 11.44
C SER A 103 -8.24 12.00 10.39
N PHE A 104 -7.61 10.82 10.44
CA PHE A 104 -6.54 10.43 9.52
C PHE A 104 -7.02 10.19 8.08
N ARG A 105 -8.32 9.93 7.87
CA ARG A 105 -8.89 9.64 6.54
C ARG A 105 -8.56 10.72 5.51
N ASN A 106 -8.71 11.98 5.92
CA ASN A 106 -8.40 13.11 5.06
C ASN A 106 -6.90 13.19 4.78
N THR A 107 -6.06 12.94 5.78
CA THR A 107 -4.60 12.96 5.63
C THR A 107 -4.09 11.88 4.67
N CYS A 108 -4.69 10.69 4.67
CA CYS A 108 -4.21 9.59 3.84
C CYS A 108 -4.83 9.51 2.44
N LEU A 109 -5.99 10.12 2.21
CA LEU A 109 -6.71 10.05 0.93
C LEU A 109 -6.81 11.39 0.20
N LYS A 110 -6.52 12.53 0.85
CA LYS A 110 -6.31 13.81 0.17
C LYS A 110 -4.81 14.03 -0.02
N LEU A 111 -4.29 13.60 -1.16
CA LEU A 111 -3.04 14.11 -1.72
C LEU A 111 -3.37 15.09 -2.84
#